data_AF-A0A3A4VZP1-F1
#
_entry.id   AF-A0A3A4VZP1-F1
#
_cell.length_a   1.000
_cell.length_b   1.000
_cell.length_c   1.000
_cell.angle_alpha   90.00
_cell.angle_beta   90.00
_cell.angle_gamma   90.00
#
_symmetry.space_group_name_H-M   'P 1'
#
loop_
_entity.id
_entity.type
_entity.pdbx_description
1 polymer ?
#
loop_
_entity_poly.entity_id
_entity_poly.type
_entity_poly.pdbx_seq_one_letter_code
_entity_poly.pdbx_strand_id
1 'polypeptide(L)'
;MKRINTAIVLGMLVILLSPVSRAVAQDSLFERYTQTAKDTLSGETVEMGQELRAAFSQGSVKDRQQQIDFAEYFSHLRKAVLYASRLSVYGTYSKDLKFARDNEIFKGLPEDRENANGGPQLDRKGFVQSKYDRMKKNVEEEIETYKDLILMSLDSCEALTGSDLSGILIHPKHSDRIRSYVNGDEYREYKVKADDLKKGWPELEARIAAQIALWQPRPASPDTPILDTQIVGAL
;
A
#
# COMPACT_ATOMS: atom_id res chain seq x y z
N MET A 1 -52.42 -63.34 -50.12
CA MET A 1 -52.73 -62.01 -49.54
C MET A 1 -53.12 -61.06 -50.66
N LYS A 2 -54.26 -60.35 -50.47
CA LYS A 2 -54.71 -59.06 -51.06
C LYS A 2 -54.18 -58.71 -52.46
N ARG A 3 -55.00 -58.81 -53.53
CA ARG A 3 -55.95 -57.79 -54.04
C ARG A 3 -55.33 -56.39 -54.17
N ILE A 4 -55.40 -55.63 -55.26
CA ILE A 4 -56.08 -55.67 -56.56
C ILE A 4 -55.43 -54.51 -57.36
N ASN A 5 -55.21 -54.72 -58.67
CA ASN A 5 -55.37 -53.83 -59.85
C ASN A 5 -55.31 -52.30 -59.65
N THR A 6 -54.80 -51.46 -60.54
CA THR A 6 -55.06 -51.33 -61.99
C THR A 6 -54.30 -50.03 -62.37
N ALA A 7 -53.38 -50.04 -63.34
CA ALA A 7 -53.63 -49.70 -64.75
C ALA A 7 -53.56 -48.19 -65.08
N ILE A 8 -53.15 -47.93 -66.34
CA ILE A 8 -53.31 -46.71 -67.14
C ILE A 8 -52.10 -45.74 -67.03
N VAL A 9 -51.07 -45.79 -67.91
CA VAL A 9 -51.01 -45.50 -69.37
C VAL A 9 -50.59 -44.04 -69.64
N LEU A 10 -49.71 -43.88 -70.65
CA LEU A 10 -49.33 -42.66 -71.38
C LEU A 10 -48.56 -41.60 -70.58
N GLY A 11 -47.53 -40.94 -71.08
CA GLY A 11 -47.01 -40.81 -72.44
C GLY A 11 -46.01 -39.64 -72.45
N MET A 12 -45.10 -39.63 -73.41
CA MET A 12 -44.24 -38.49 -73.72
C MET A 12 -45.03 -37.18 -73.74
N LEU A 13 -44.53 -36.15 -73.04
CA LEU A 13 -44.75 -34.78 -73.48
C LEU A 13 -43.47 -33.95 -73.33
N VAL A 14 -42.95 -33.63 -74.50
CA VAL A 14 -41.91 -32.67 -74.84
C VAL A 14 -42.39 -31.24 -74.51
N ILE A 15 -41.50 -30.47 -73.87
CA ILE A 15 -41.30 -29.01 -73.98
C ILE A 15 -42.56 -28.13 -74.04
N LEU A 16 -42.77 -27.35 -72.98
CA LEU A 16 -43.33 -26.00 -73.08
C LEU A 16 -42.56 -25.07 -72.15
N LEU A 17 -41.88 -24.10 -72.78
CA LEU A 17 -41.22 -22.98 -72.16
C LEU A 17 -42.19 -22.17 -71.29
N SER A 18 -41.72 -21.74 -70.13
CA SER A 18 -42.22 -20.54 -69.47
C SER A 18 -41.03 -19.83 -68.82
N PRO A 19 -40.63 -18.64 -69.30
CA PRO A 19 -39.62 -17.84 -68.65
C PRO A 19 -40.30 -17.09 -67.51
N VAL A 20 -40.20 -17.63 -66.28
CA VAL A 20 -40.37 -16.77 -65.12
C VAL A 20 -39.02 -16.13 -64.86
N SER A 21 -38.84 -14.99 -65.52
CA SER A 21 -37.88 -13.97 -65.16
C SER A 21 -38.00 -13.67 -63.68
N ARG A 22 -37.22 -14.37 -62.84
CA ARG A 22 -36.83 -13.78 -61.55
C ARG A 22 -35.88 -12.66 -61.91
N ALA A 23 -36.43 -11.45 -61.95
CA ALA A 23 -35.67 -10.25 -61.77
C ALA A 23 -34.75 -10.49 -60.57
N VAL A 24 -33.45 -10.59 -60.86
CA VAL A 24 -32.41 -10.36 -59.87
C VAL A 24 -32.64 -8.90 -59.46
N ALA A 25 -33.30 -8.69 -58.33
CA ALA A 25 -33.16 -7.43 -57.62
C ALA A 25 -31.69 -7.38 -57.23
N GLN A 26 -30.88 -6.82 -58.12
CA GLN A 26 -29.52 -6.43 -57.84
C GLN A 26 -29.66 -5.25 -56.88
N ASP A 27 -29.73 -5.54 -55.57
CA ASP A 27 -29.51 -4.51 -54.55
C ASP A 27 -28.26 -3.76 -54.98
N SER A 28 -28.37 -2.43 -55.12
CA SER A 28 -27.27 -1.66 -55.69
C SER A 28 -26.00 -1.95 -54.89
N LEU A 29 -24.85 -2.07 -55.57
CA LEU A 29 -23.58 -2.33 -54.88
C LEU A 29 -23.32 -1.30 -53.77
N PHE A 30 -23.85 -0.08 -53.94
CA PHE A 30 -23.85 0.97 -52.94
C PHE A 30 -24.67 0.59 -51.70
N GLU A 31 -25.88 0.08 -51.87
CA GLU A 31 -26.78 -0.33 -50.79
C GLU A 31 -26.21 -1.51 -49.99
N ARG A 32 -25.62 -2.50 -50.68
CA ARG A 32 -24.83 -3.57 -50.03
C ARG A 32 -23.61 -3.04 -49.30
N TYR A 33 -22.87 -2.09 -49.88
CA TYR A 33 -21.69 -1.50 -49.24
C TYR A 33 -22.07 -0.70 -48.00
N THR A 34 -23.17 0.07 -48.05
CA THR A 34 -23.67 0.83 -46.91
C THR A 34 -24.23 -0.07 -45.82
N GLN A 35 -24.92 -1.17 -46.18
CA GLN A 35 -25.41 -2.13 -45.19
C GLN A 35 -24.23 -2.84 -44.50
N THR A 36 -23.27 -3.34 -45.30
CA THR A 36 -22.09 -4.02 -44.78
C THR A 36 -21.25 -3.07 -43.91
N ALA A 37 -21.03 -1.82 -44.35
CA ALA A 37 -20.31 -0.84 -43.56
C ALA A 37 -21.04 -0.50 -42.25
N LYS A 38 -22.37 -0.46 -42.24
CA LYS A 38 -23.19 -0.18 -41.04
C LYS A 38 -23.21 -1.37 -40.07
N ASP A 39 -23.28 -2.58 -40.60
CA ASP A 39 -23.23 -3.82 -39.80
C ASP A 39 -21.82 -4.04 -39.22
N THR A 40 -20.77 -3.76 -40.00
CA THR A 40 -19.38 -3.78 -39.52
C THR A 40 -19.13 -2.70 -38.47
N LEU A 41 -19.58 -1.46 -38.69
CA LEU A 41 -19.48 -0.40 -37.66
C LEU A 41 -20.25 -0.78 -36.38
N SER A 42 -21.44 -1.37 -36.53
CA SER A 42 -22.24 -1.81 -35.38
C SER A 42 -21.54 -2.93 -34.63
N GLY A 43 -20.90 -3.87 -35.34
CA GLY A 43 -20.08 -4.93 -34.75
C GLY A 43 -18.88 -4.38 -33.99
N GLU A 44 -18.08 -3.52 -34.64
CA GLU A 44 -16.90 -2.88 -34.04
C GLU A 44 -17.27 -2.00 -32.84
N THR A 45 -18.40 -1.30 -32.88
CA THR A 45 -18.86 -0.46 -31.75
C THR A 45 -19.30 -1.30 -30.55
N VAL A 46 -19.92 -2.46 -30.79
CA VAL A 46 -20.31 -3.40 -29.73
C VAL A 46 -19.07 -4.06 -29.12
N GLU A 47 -18.10 -4.46 -29.95
CA GLU A 47 -16.83 -5.04 -29.52
C GLU A 47 -16.01 -4.04 -28.70
N MET A 48 -15.85 -2.82 -29.19
CA MET A 48 -15.19 -1.74 -28.47
C MET A 48 -15.93 -1.40 -27.15
N GLY A 49 -17.27 -1.45 -27.15
CA GLY A 49 -18.07 -1.27 -25.93
C GLY A 49 -17.90 -2.40 -24.91
N GLN A 50 -17.67 -3.64 -25.37
CA GLN A 50 -17.36 -4.79 -24.51
C GLN A 50 -15.93 -4.71 -23.97
N GLU A 51 -14.95 -4.32 -24.79
CA GLU A 51 -13.58 -4.09 -24.36
C GLU A 51 -13.46 -2.95 -23.35
N LEU A 52 -14.18 -1.84 -23.58
CA LEU A 52 -14.27 -0.74 -22.62
C LEU A 52 -14.94 -1.17 -21.32
N ARG A 53 -16.03 -1.95 -21.37
CA ARG A 53 -16.64 -2.51 -20.15
C ARG A 53 -15.74 -3.51 -19.44
N ALA A 54 -14.95 -4.29 -20.15
CA ALA A 54 -13.97 -5.19 -19.56
C ALA A 54 -12.85 -4.40 -18.88
N ALA A 55 -12.31 -3.39 -19.57
CA ALA A 55 -11.25 -2.52 -19.06
C ALA A 55 -11.68 -1.67 -17.86
N PHE A 56 -12.91 -1.12 -17.89
CA PHE A 56 -13.48 -0.24 -16.86
C PHE A 56 -14.50 -0.93 -15.95
N SER A 57 -14.53 -2.27 -15.94
CA SER A 57 -15.37 -3.00 -14.97
C SER A 57 -15.01 -2.53 -13.57
N GLN A 58 -16.01 -2.13 -12.77
CA GLN A 58 -15.80 -1.54 -11.44
C GLN A 58 -14.95 -2.40 -10.49
N GLY A 59 -14.88 -3.72 -10.73
CA GLY A 59 -13.96 -4.61 -10.03
C GLY A 59 -12.48 -4.27 -10.26
N SER A 60 -12.06 -3.96 -11.48
CA SER A 60 -10.65 -3.67 -11.79
C SER A 60 -10.17 -2.36 -11.17
N VAL A 61 -11.03 -1.33 -11.14
CA VAL A 61 -10.69 -0.02 -10.57
C VAL A 61 -10.67 -0.09 -9.04
N LYS A 62 -11.66 -0.73 -8.42
CA LYS A 62 -11.71 -0.91 -6.97
C LYS A 62 -10.51 -1.70 -6.47
N ASP A 63 -10.18 -2.81 -7.13
CA ASP A 63 -9.04 -3.66 -6.74
C ASP A 63 -7.70 -2.91 -6.89
N ARG A 64 -7.54 -2.12 -7.96
CA ARG A 64 -6.36 -1.27 -8.13
C ARG A 64 -6.27 -0.18 -7.06
N GLN A 65 -7.39 0.47 -6.73
CA GLN A 65 -7.41 1.48 -5.67
C GLN A 65 -7.06 0.85 -4.31
N GLN A 66 -7.62 -0.32 -3.98
CA GLN A 66 -7.25 -1.07 -2.79
C GLN A 66 -5.75 -1.38 -2.72
N GLN A 67 -5.13 -1.74 -3.84
CA GLN A 67 -3.69 -2.01 -3.91
C GLN A 67 -2.85 -0.74 -3.73
N ILE A 68 -3.29 0.38 -4.31
CA ILE A 68 -2.63 1.68 -4.16
C ILE A 68 -2.70 2.13 -2.71
N ASP A 69 -3.90 2.16 -2.13
CA ASP A 69 -4.15 2.59 -0.76
C ASP A 69 -3.37 1.70 0.23
N PHE A 70 -3.32 0.39 0.00
CA PHE A 70 -2.53 -0.50 0.83
C PHE A 70 -1.02 -0.28 0.66
N ALA A 71 -0.52 -0.08 -0.55
CA ALA A 71 0.89 0.19 -0.78
C ALA A 71 1.33 1.50 -0.11
N GLU A 72 0.49 2.52 -0.18
CA GLU A 72 0.67 3.80 0.50
C GLU A 72 0.66 3.60 2.02
N TYR A 73 -0.39 2.98 2.56
CA TYR A 73 -0.50 2.63 3.98
C TYR A 73 0.75 1.89 4.47
N PHE A 74 1.15 0.83 3.78
CA PHE A 74 2.26 -0.01 4.20
C PHE A 74 3.60 0.73 4.14
N SER A 75 3.80 1.60 3.15
CA SER A 75 4.98 2.47 3.06
C SER A 75 5.05 3.43 4.25
N HIS A 76 3.93 4.06 4.61
CA HIS A 76 3.85 4.97 5.75
C HIS A 76 4.05 4.23 7.09
N LEU A 77 3.46 3.04 7.25
CA LEU A 77 3.67 2.22 8.45
C LEU A 77 5.15 1.87 8.63
N ARG A 78 5.84 1.47 7.56
CA ARG A 78 7.29 1.17 7.60
C ARG A 78 8.11 2.41 7.98
N LYS A 79 7.80 3.57 7.40
CA LYS A 79 8.46 4.83 7.74
C LYS A 79 8.25 5.20 9.21
N ALA A 80 7.01 5.14 9.71
CA ALA A 80 6.69 5.40 11.11
C ALA A 80 7.51 4.51 12.05
N VAL A 81 7.55 3.20 11.79
CA VAL A 81 8.33 2.23 12.58
C VAL A 81 9.83 2.50 12.50
N LEU A 82 10.36 2.81 11.31
CA LEU A 82 11.76 3.13 11.10
C LEU A 82 12.18 4.38 11.90
N TYR A 83 11.45 5.48 11.72
CA TYR A 83 11.75 6.73 12.41
C TYR A 83 11.51 6.62 13.91
N ALA A 84 10.53 5.83 14.35
CA ALA A 84 10.34 5.52 15.76
C ALA A 84 11.52 4.75 16.36
N SER A 85 12.08 3.78 15.64
CA SER A 85 13.31 3.07 16.07
C SER A 85 14.51 4.02 16.19
N ARG A 86 14.62 5.03 15.30
CA ARG A 86 15.65 6.09 15.38
C ARG A 86 15.41 7.02 16.55
N LEU A 87 14.18 7.52 16.72
CA LEU A 87 13.79 8.42 17.79
C LEU A 87 13.98 7.79 19.17
N SER A 88 13.75 6.48 19.30
CA SER A 88 13.92 5.73 20.55
C SER A 88 15.31 5.86 21.16
N VAL A 89 16.35 6.04 20.33
CA VAL A 89 17.74 6.25 20.79
C VAL A 89 17.86 7.51 21.64
N TYR A 90 16.99 8.50 21.41
CA TYR A 90 17.01 9.75 22.14
C TYR A 90 16.18 9.73 23.42
N GLY A 91 15.51 8.62 23.76
CA GLY A 91 14.66 8.52 24.96
C GLY A 91 15.39 8.81 26.28
N THR A 92 16.71 8.62 26.33
CA THR A 92 17.56 8.97 27.48
C THR A 92 18.53 10.12 27.21
N TYR A 93 18.49 10.73 26.02
CA TYR A 93 19.49 11.70 25.56
C TYR A 93 19.69 12.87 26.52
N SER A 94 18.62 13.43 27.10
CA SER A 94 18.76 14.55 28.05
C SER A 94 19.53 14.18 29.32
N LYS A 95 19.52 12.90 29.72
CA LYS A 95 20.32 12.40 30.85
C LYS A 95 21.77 12.21 30.41
N ASP A 96 21.99 11.62 29.25
CA ASP A 96 23.33 11.35 28.70
C ASP A 96 24.10 12.64 28.37
N LEU A 97 23.41 13.65 27.83
CA LEU A 97 23.99 14.96 27.55
C LEU A 97 24.38 15.70 28.84
N LYS A 98 23.52 15.66 29.87
CA LYS A 98 23.86 16.24 31.19
C LYS A 98 25.06 15.54 31.80
N PHE A 99 25.09 14.20 31.75
CA PHE A 99 26.24 13.42 32.18
C PHE A 99 27.51 13.79 31.41
N ALA A 100 27.46 13.95 30.09
CA ALA A 100 28.61 14.32 29.27
C ALA A 100 29.14 15.73 29.58
N ARG A 101 28.25 16.68 29.91
CA ARG A 101 28.61 18.02 30.39
C ARG A 101 29.30 17.94 31.75
N ASP A 102 28.68 17.22 32.69
CA ASP A 102 29.10 17.17 34.09
C ASP A 102 30.40 16.36 34.26
N ASN A 103 30.66 15.37 33.39
CA ASN A 103 31.90 14.58 33.36
C ASN A 103 32.95 15.11 32.37
N GLU A 104 32.73 16.32 31.84
CA GLU A 104 33.69 17.01 30.96
C GLU A 104 34.14 16.18 29.73
N ILE A 105 33.28 15.32 29.17
CA ILE A 105 33.62 14.49 27.99
C ILE A 105 33.91 15.36 26.74
N PHE A 106 33.41 16.60 26.73
CA PHE A 106 33.69 17.61 25.70
C PHE A 106 35.12 18.21 25.76
N LYS A 107 36.02 17.65 26.60
CA LYS A 107 37.42 18.06 26.84
C LYS A 107 38.39 17.95 25.66
N GLY A 108 37.94 17.65 24.44
CA GLY A 108 38.75 17.84 23.24
C GLY A 108 39.03 19.32 23.01
N LEU A 109 40.07 19.84 23.68
CA LEU A 109 40.76 21.07 23.31
C LEU A 109 41.15 20.93 21.82
N PRO A 110 41.16 22.02 21.03
CA PRO A 110 41.94 22.01 19.80
C PRO A 110 43.35 21.53 20.15
N GLU A 111 43.88 20.53 19.43
CA GLU A 111 45.31 20.27 19.44
C GLU A 111 46.02 21.61 19.25
N ASP A 112 46.97 21.90 20.14
CA ASP A 112 47.62 23.18 20.32
C ASP A 112 47.78 23.96 19.00
N ARG A 113 46.96 25.01 18.82
CA ARG A 113 47.42 26.13 18.01
C ARG A 113 48.36 26.91 18.91
N GLU A 114 49.63 26.57 18.74
CA GLU A 114 50.78 27.21 19.34
C GLU A 114 50.52 28.68 19.65
N ASN A 115 50.85 29.06 20.88
CA ASN A 115 51.07 30.43 21.29
C ASN A 115 52.12 31.08 20.37
N ALA A 116 51.67 31.67 19.27
CA ALA A 116 52.39 32.71 18.56
C ALA A 116 51.48 33.95 18.59
N ASN A 117 51.79 34.84 19.53
CA ASN A 117 51.24 36.20 19.70
C ASN A 117 49.96 36.33 20.53
N GLY A 118 50.11 36.44 21.86
CA GLY A 118 49.33 37.35 22.71
C GLY A 118 47.80 37.24 22.70
N GLY A 119 47.23 36.10 22.33
CA GLY A 119 45.78 35.89 22.32
C GLY A 119 45.22 35.67 23.73
N PRO A 120 43.95 36.04 23.98
CA PRO A 120 43.33 35.90 25.29
C PRO A 120 43.22 34.43 25.69
N GLN A 121 43.45 34.17 26.98
CA GLN A 121 43.34 32.86 27.61
C GLN A 121 41.98 32.22 27.25
N LEU A 122 42.00 31.14 26.46
CA LEU A 122 40.78 30.47 26.00
C LEU A 122 39.98 29.97 27.21
N ASP A 123 38.82 30.57 27.46
CA ASP A 123 37.88 30.17 28.51
C ASP A 123 37.33 28.76 28.21
N ARG A 124 38.00 27.75 28.75
CA ARG A 124 37.64 26.33 28.62
C ARG A 124 36.19 26.07 29.02
N LYS A 125 35.68 26.80 30.02
CA LYS A 125 34.31 26.67 30.51
C LYS A 125 33.33 27.19 29.45
N GLY A 126 33.61 28.36 28.87
CA GLY A 126 32.85 28.92 27.75
C GLY A 126 32.87 28.03 26.50
N PHE A 127 34.01 27.42 26.17
CA PHE A 127 34.12 26.50 25.03
C PHE A 127 33.30 25.22 25.21
N VAL A 128 33.41 24.56 26.37
CA VAL A 128 32.63 23.36 26.70
C VAL A 128 31.13 23.67 26.70
N GLN A 129 30.74 24.81 27.29
CA GLN A 129 29.35 25.25 27.30
C GLN A 129 28.82 25.51 25.88
N SER A 130 29.60 26.17 25.02
CA SER A 130 29.19 26.42 23.63
C SER A 130 29.03 25.13 22.82
N LYS A 131 29.94 24.15 22.99
CA LYS A 131 29.81 22.83 22.35
C LYS A 131 28.58 22.08 22.86
N TYR A 132 28.35 22.10 24.17
CA TYR A 132 27.16 21.51 24.78
C TYR A 132 25.88 22.13 24.22
N ASP A 133 25.79 23.46 24.16
CA ASP A 133 24.58 24.15 23.68
C ASP A 133 24.32 23.89 22.19
N ARG A 134 25.36 23.83 21.36
CA ARG A 134 25.23 23.43 19.94
C ARG A 134 24.76 21.99 19.79
N MET A 135 25.38 21.05 20.52
CA MET A 135 24.98 19.64 20.45
C MET A 135 23.55 19.44 20.94
N LYS A 136 23.19 20.11 22.04
CA LYS A 136 21.83 20.12 22.57
C LYS A 136 20.84 20.58 21.50
N LYS A 137 21.08 21.75 20.90
CA LYS A 137 20.21 22.31 19.86
C LYS A 137 20.07 21.39 18.66
N ASN A 138 21.18 20.88 18.12
CA ASN A 138 21.17 20.02 16.94
C ASN A 138 20.35 18.75 17.18
N VAL A 139 20.47 18.14 18.36
CA VAL A 139 19.70 16.93 18.68
C VAL A 139 18.25 17.24 19.02
N GLU A 140 17.95 18.38 19.65
CA GLU A 140 16.56 18.82 19.81
C GLU A 140 15.86 19.02 18.45
N GLU A 141 16.56 19.61 17.48
CA GLU A 141 16.06 19.76 16.09
C GLU A 141 15.89 18.39 15.40
N GLU A 142 16.83 17.46 15.60
CA GLU A 142 16.73 16.11 15.05
C GLU A 142 15.55 15.32 15.66
N ILE A 143 15.35 15.44 16.98
CA ILE A 143 14.20 14.86 17.69
C ILE A 143 12.89 15.37 17.11
N GLU A 144 12.74 16.70 16.96
CA GLU A 144 11.53 17.29 16.38
C GLU A 144 11.32 16.84 14.93
N THR A 145 12.40 16.74 14.14
CA THR A 145 12.33 16.21 12.77
C THR A 145 11.80 14.78 12.74
N TYR A 146 12.29 13.88 13.60
CA TYR A 146 11.78 12.52 13.66
C TYR A 146 10.33 12.47 14.14
N LYS A 147 9.94 13.29 15.13
CA LYS A 147 8.54 13.38 15.56
C LYS A 147 7.63 13.77 14.40
N ASP A 148 7.99 14.82 13.66
CA ASP A 148 7.21 15.27 12.50
C ASP A 148 7.08 14.17 11.43
N LEU A 149 8.18 13.50 11.10
CA LEU A 149 8.17 12.40 10.11
C LEU A 149 7.30 11.21 10.56
N ILE A 150 7.31 10.89 11.85
CA ILE A 150 6.45 9.85 12.43
C ILE A 150 4.99 10.30 12.37
N LEU A 151 4.68 11.52 12.82
CA LEU A 151 3.34 12.08 12.83
C LEU A 151 2.74 12.11 11.42
N MET A 152 3.46 12.67 10.44
CA MET A 152 3.02 12.68 9.04
C MET A 152 2.73 11.27 8.51
N SER A 153 3.56 10.30 8.88
CA SER A 153 3.36 8.92 8.44
C SER A 153 2.15 8.26 9.13
N LEU A 154 1.94 8.54 10.41
CA LEU A 154 0.78 8.04 11.16
C LEU A 154 -0.52 8.69 10.70
N ASP A 155 -0.51 9.99 10.44
CA ASP A 155 -1.66 10.73 9.92
C ASP A 155 -2.11 10.14 8.57
N SER A 156 -1.17 9.81 7.67
CA SER A 156 -1.47 9.11 6.42
C SER A 156 -2.06 7.72 6.66
N CYS A 157 -1.51 6.94 7.60
CA CYS A 157 -2.06 5.62 7.94
C CYS A 157 -3.49 5.73 8.49
N GLU A 158 -3.74 6.71 9.36
CA GLU A 158 -5.02 6.96 10.00
C GLU A 158 -6.06 7.49 9.01
N ALA A 159 -5.67 8.33 8.05
CA ALA A 159 -6.53 8.79 6.98
C ALA A 159 -7.03 7.61 6.11
N LEU A 160 -6.12 6.70 5.76
CA LEU A 160 -6.43 5.53 4.93
C LEU A 160 -7.27 4.47 5.65
N THR A 161 -7.14 4.35 6.97
CA THR A 161 -7.86 3.34 7.77
C THR A 161 -9.13 3.85 8.44
N GLY A 162 -9.20 5.15 8.78
CA GLY A 162 -10.35 5.75 9.46
C GLY A 162 -11.58 5.88 8.58
N SER A 163 -11.37 6.04 7.26
CA SER A 163 -12.42 5.99 6.24
C SER A 163 -12.02 4.97 5.19
N ASP A 164 -11.93 3.69 5.59
CA ASP A 164 -11.57 2.59 4.68
C ASP A 164 -12.62 2.37 3.58
N LEU A 165 -12.68 3.30 2.62
CA LEU A 165 -13.63 3.36 1.52
C LEU A 165 -13.30 2.32 0.44
N SER A 166 -12.03 1.98 0.30
CA SER A 166 -11.58 0.97 -0.65
C SER A 166 -11.71 -0.44 -0.09
N GLY A 167 -11.61 -0.64 1.23
CA GLY A 167 -11.65 -1.95 1.88
C GLY A 167 -10.26 -2.57 2.06
N ILE A 168 -9.23 -1.78 2.37
CA ILE A 168 -7.86 -2.24 2.59
C ILE A 168 -7.76 -3.23 3.75
N LEU A 169 -8.58 -3.05 4.81
CA LEU A 169 -8.50 -3.83 6.05
C LEU A 169 -9.06 -5.24 5.90
N ILE A 170 -9.97 -5.45 4.96
CA ILE A 170 -10.68 -6.72 4.78
C ILE A 170 -9.96 -7.69 3.82
N HIS A 171 -8.95 -7.21 3.08
CA HIS A 171 -8.29 -8.03 2.07
C HIS A 171 -7.23 -8.97 2.70
N PRO A 172 -7.37 -10.31 2.60
CA PRO A 172 -6.51 -11.26 3.33
C PRO A 172 -5.01 -11.12 3.01
N LYS A 173 -4.66 -10.89 1.73
CA LYS A 173 -3.26 -10.72 1.30
C LYS A 173 -2.56 -9.52 1.96
N HIS A 174 -3.31 -8.47 2.32
CA HIS A 174 -2.77 -7.29 3.00
C HIS A 174 -2.40 -7.63 4.44
N SER A 175 -3.28 -8.35 5.13
CA SER A 175 -3.04 -8.88 6.47
C SER A 175 -1.82 -9.81 6.51
N ASP A 176 -1.68 -10.71 5.55
CA ASP A 176 -0.52 -11.61 5.47
C ASP A 176 0.79 -10.85 5.24
N ARG A 177 0.76 -9.81 4.40
CA ARG A 177 1.93 -8.97 4.12
C ARG A 177 2.36 -8.16 5.35
N ILE A 178 1.41 -7.62 6.12
CA ILE A 178 1.73 -6.94 7.37
C ILE A 178 2.21 -7.92 8.44
N ARG A 179 1.61 -9.11 8.52
CA ARG A 179 2.10 -10.17 9.42
C ARG A 179 3.55 -10.56 9.11
N SER A 180 3.88 -10.71 7.83
CA SER A 180 5.25 -10.98 7.39
C SER A 180 6.20 -9.86 7.80
N TYR A 181 5.77 -8.59 7.72
CA TYR A 181 6.57 -7.44 8.13
C TYR A 181 6.78 -7.40 9.65
N VAL A 182 5.72 -7.59 10.44
CA VAL A 182 5.77 -7.59 11.91
C VAL A 182 6.67 -8.70 12.46
N ASN A 183 6.79 -9.82 11.74
CA ASN A 183 7.70 -10.91 12.09
C ASN A 183 9.14 -10.70 11.59
N GLY A 184 9.36 -9.71 10.72
CA GLY A 184 10.65 -9.40 10.12
C GLY A 184 11.60 -8.64 11.05
N ASP A 185 12.86 -8.53 10.63
CA ASP A 185 13.93 -7.95 11.45
C ASP A 185 13.73 -6.45 11.71
N GLU A 186 13.27 -5.70 10.72
CA GLU A 186 13.02 -4.25 10.82
C GLU A 186 12.04 -3.92 11.98
N TYR A 187 10.92 -4.64 12.04
CA TYR A 187 9.93 -4.44 13.10
C TYR A 187 10.44 -4.98 14.45
N ARG A 188 11.19 -6.09 14.45
CA ARG A 188 11.79 -6.65 15.67
C ARG A 188 12.77 -5.66 16.31
N GLU A 189 13.59 -4.98 15.51
CA GLU A 189 14.50 -3.94 16.01
C GLU A 189 13.73 -2.81 16.70
N TYR A 190 12.65 -2.33 16.08
CA TYR A 190 11.76 -1.36 16.71
C TYR A 190 11.17 -1.91 18.01
N LYS A 191 10.71 -3.16 18.03
CA LYS A 191 10.05 -3.76 19.18
C LYS A 191 10.96 -3.81 20.42
N VAL A 192 12.26 -4.05 20.23
CA VAL A 192 13.25 -4.00 21.32
C VAL A 192 13.38 -2.61 21.92
N LYS A 193 13.16 -1.55 21.13
CA LYS A 193 13.28 -0.15 21.54
C LYS A 193 11.95 0.52 21.89
N ALA A 194 10.83 -0.17 21.71
CA ALA A 194 9.49 0.39 21.89
C ALA A 194 9.25 0.93 23.31
N ASP A 195 9.82 0.28 24.32
CA ASP A 195 9.72 0.76 25.71
C ASP A 195 10.45 2.10 25.93
N ASP A 196 11.55 2.34 25.22
CA ASP A 196 12.28 3.61 25.31
C ASP A 196 11.55 4.72 24.54
N LEU A 197 10.94 4.38 23.39
CA LEU A 197 10.00 5.29 22.73
C LEU A 197 8.84 5.64 23.66
N LYS A 198 8.25 4.67 24.34
CA LYS A 198 7.13 4.87 25.25
C LYS A 198 7.47 5.79 26.43
N LYS A 199 8.71 5.72 26.94
CA LYS A 199 9.19 6.62 28.00
C LYS A 199 9.33 8.06 27.52
N GLY A 200 9.81 8.29 26.30
CA GLY A 200 10.02 9.63 25.75
C GLY A 200 8.77 10.24 25.11
N TRP A 201 8.04 9.45 24.33
CA TRP A 201 6.93 9.84 23.47
C TRP A 201 5.82 8.78 23.50
N PRO A 202 5.10 8.64 24.63
CA PRO A 202 4.07 7.60 24.81
C PRO A 202 2.94 7.68 23.79
N GLU A 203 2.58 8.89 23.36
CA GLU A 203 1.59 9.13 22.30
C GLU A 203 1.97 8.45 20.97
N LEU A 204 3.21 8.64 20.52
CA LEU A 204 3.69 8.09 19.25
C LEU A 204 3.74 6.56 19.28
N GLU A 205 4.19 6.00 20.41
CA GLU A 205 4.18 4.55 20.62
C GLU A 205 2.75 3.99 20.57
N ALA A 206 1.81 4.62 21.28
CA ALA A 206 0.42 4.19 21.31
C ALA A 206 -0.23 4.22 19.91
N ARG A 207 0.03 5.27 19.12
CA ARG A 207 -0.49 5.38 17.74
C ARG A 207 0.10 4.30 16.82
N ILE A 208 1.41 4.05 16.89
CA ILE A 208 2.04 2.94 16.14
C ILE A 208 1.44 1.59 16.56
N ALA A 209 1.30 1.36 17.86
CA ALA A 209 0.71 0.12 18.38
C ALA A 209 -0.73 -0.07 17.91
N ALA A 210 -1.55 0.99 17.88
CA ALA A 210 -2.91 0.96 17.37
C ALA A 210 -2.93 0.58 15.88
N GLN A 211 -2.05 1.17 15.06
CA GLN A 211 -1.94 0.83 13.64
C GLN A 211 -1.56 -0.64 13.43
N ILE A 212 -0.63 -1.19 14.22
CA ILE A 212 -0.27 -2.61 14.14
C ILE A 212 -1.43 -3.51 14.60
N ALA A 213 -2.16 -3.10 15.64
CA ALA A 213 -3.28 -3.87 16.20
C ALA A 213 -4.43 -4.05 15.21
N LEU A 214 -4.62 -3.12 14.25
CA LEU A 214 -5.63 -3.27 13.18
C LEU A 214 -5.46 -4.56 12.37
N TRP A 215 -4.23 -5.05 12.25
CA TRP A 215 -3.88 -6.20 11.41
C TRP A 215 -3.63 -7.48 12.20
N GLN A 216 -3.67 -7.39 13.53
CA GLN A 216 -3.62 -8.58 14.36
C GLN A 216 -4.95 -9.32 14.27
N PRO A 217 -4.94 -10.66 14.23
CA PRO A 217 -6.17 -11.42 14.30
C PRO A 217 -6.89 -11.00 15.57
N ARG A 218 -8.10 -10.45 15.43
CA ARG A 218 -8.94 -10.17 16.59
C ARG A 218 -9.12 -11.48 17.34
N PRO A 219 -9.03 -11.49 18.69
CA PRO A 219 -9.42 -12.66 19.44
C PRO A 219 -10.83 -13.00 18.98
N ALA A 220 -11.00 -14.24 18.48
CA ALA A 220 -12.33 -14.78 18.27
C ALA A 220 -13.05 -14.60 19.60
N SER A 221 -14.22 -13.96 19.60
CA SER A 221 -15.26 -13.86 20.65
C SER A 221 -14.85 -14.03 22.13
N PRO A 222 -15.41 -13.29 23.11
CA PRO A 222 -15.23 -13.59 24.53
C PRO A 222 -15.49 -15.06 24.95
N ASP A 223 -16.14 -15.87 24.10
CA ASP A 223 -16.37 -17.31 24.31
C ASP A 223 -15.24 -18.24 23.80
N THR A 224 -14.18 -17.72 23.18
CA THR A 224 -13.09 -18.56 22.66
C THR A 224 -11.98 -18.66 23.71
N PRO A 225 -11.62 -19.85 24.18
CA PRO A 225 -10.62 -20.00 25.24
C PRO A 225 -9.27 -19.43 24.79
N ILE A 226 -8.68 -18.57 25.62
CA ILE A 226 -7.33 -18.06 25.46
C ILE A 226 -6.37 -19.25 25.63
N LEU A 227 -5.94 -19.84 24.52
CA LEU A 227 -4.83 -20.79 24.53
C LEU A 227 -3.54 -19.98 24.61
N ASP A 228 -3.08 -19.75 25.83
CA ASP A 228 -1.74 -19.25 26.10
C ASP A 228 -0.74 -20.29 25.57
N THR A 229 0.09 -19.87 24.61
CA THR A 229 1.12 -20.73 24.00
C THR A 229 2.20 -21.15 25.00
N GLN A 230 2.30 -20.48 26.16
CA GLN A 230 3.14 -20.94 27.27
C GLN A 230 2.60 -22.19 27.96
N ILE A 231 1.29 -22.44 27.92
CA ILE A 231 0.65 -23.63 28.53
C ILE A 231 0.74 -24.85 27.59
N VAL A 232 0.65 -24.64 26.28
CA VAL A 232 0.70 -25.72 25.28
C VAL A 232 2.09 -26.35 25.18
N GLY A 233 3.16 -25.64 25.57
CA GLY A 233 4.52 -26.19 25.66
C GLY A 233 4.83 -26.93 26.97
N ALA A 234 3.88 -26.99 27.92
CA ALA A 234 4.05 -27.63 29.22
C ALA A 234 3.25 -28.95 29.37
N LEU A 235 2.67 -29.46 28.27
CA LEU A 235 1.99 -30.77 28.19
C LEU A 235 2.83 -31.79 27.42
#